data_AF-A0A2K8QQI9-F1
#
_entry.id   AF-A0A2K8QQI9-F1
#
_cell.length_a   1.000
_cell.length_b   1.000
_cell.length_c   1.000
_cell.angle_alpha   90.00
_cell.angle_beta   90.00
_cell.angle_gamma   90.00
#
_symmetry.space_group_name_H-M   'P 1'
#
loop_
_entity.id
_entity.type
_entity.pdbx_description
1 polymer ?
#
loop_
_entity_poly.entity_id
_entity_poly.type
_entity_poly.pdbx_seq_one_letter_code
_entity_poly.pdbx_strand_id
1 'polypeptide(L)'
;MTLGRSVSLLLPLILLSSHAIGAAKSFDGITCKSDIPSALIGRHMPNERVVAIEERYKSIDLKDLGTYGMESDGDPWSLMSWQICGREYFLLERREIVKDVLSSPSPKENPKAQIVSCVVDGSNSFDTFVTFIPSEEKPWPRTVEHAWRINDKTVKFSKVEGKEIVCNP
;
A
#
# COMPACT_ATOMS: atom_id res chain seq x y z
N MET A 1 -17.55 -53.74 -50.23
CA MET A 1 -18.05 -52.34 -50.20
C MET A 1 -19.36 -52.42 -49.44
N THR A 2 -19.58 -51.87 -48.25
CA THR A 2 -19.17 -50.61 -47.59
C THR A 2 -19.24 -50.81 -46.05
N LEU A 3 -18.18 -50.52 -45.29
CA LEU A 3 -18.06 -49.38 -44.35
C LEU A 3 -19.28 -49.25 -43.41
N GLY A 4 -19.27 -49.62 -42.13
CA GLY A 4 -18.27 -49.36 -41.08
C GLY A 4 -18.66 -48.09 -40.32
N ARG A 5 -19.23 -48.21 -39.10
CA ARG A 5 -19.37 -47.07 -38.17
C ARG A 5 -19.65 -47.54 -36.74
N SER A 6 -18.59 -47.90 -36.04
CA SER A 6 -18.57 -48.03 -34.58
C SER A 6 -18.68 -46.65 -33.95
N VAL A 7 -19.71 -46.41 -33.16
CA VAL A 7 -19.90 -45.17 -32.39
C VAL A 7 -19.11 -45.30 -31.09
N SER A 8 -17.85 -44.88 -31.10
CA SER A 8 -17.08 -44.67 -29.87
C SER A 8 -17.49 -43.34 -29.24
N LEU A 9 -18.27 -43.39 -28.16
CA LEU A 9 -18.50 -42.24 -27.28
C LEU A 9 -17.19 -41.90 -26.55
N LEU A 10 -16.51 -40.84 -27.00
CA LEU A 10 -15.43 -40.19 -26.25
C LEU A 10 -16.04 -39.22 -25.25
N LEU A 11 -15.96 -39.56 -23.96
CA LEU A 11 -16.32 -38.70 -22.83
C LEU A 11 -15.15 -37.71 -22.60
N PRO A 12 -15.33 -36.37 -22.67
CA PRO A 12 -14.27 -35.46 -22.28
C PRO A 12 -14.26 -35.34 -20.76
N LEU A 13 -13.21 -35.84 -20.13
CA LEU A 13 -12.93 -35.66 -18.70
C LEU A 13 -12.52 -34.20 -18.47
N ILE A 14 -13.50 -33.31 -18.26
CA ILE A 14 -13.25 -31.91 -17.91
C ILE A 14 -12.78 -31.88 -16.45
N LEU A 15 -11.47 -31.95 -16.25
CA LEU A 15 -10.83 -31.62 -14.99
C LEU A 15 -10.99 -30.11 -14.74
N LEU A 16 -12.09 -29.73 -14.10
CA LEU A 16 -12.21 -28.43 -13.44
C LEU A 16 -11.23 -28.41 -12.27
N SER A 17 -9.98 -28.02 -12.54
CA SER A 17 -9.05 -27.63 -11.49
C SER A 17 -9.57 -26.34 -10.85
N SER A 18 -10.41 -26.48 -9.84
CA SER A 18 -10.77 -25.40 -8.93
C SER A 18 -9.50 -24.99 -8.17
N HIS A 19 -8.68 -24.14 -8.79
CA HIS A 19 -7.73 -23.34 -8.05
C HIS A 19 -8.58 -22.40 -7.21
N ALA A 20 -8.82 -22.79 -5.96
CA ALA A 20 -9.25 -21.85 -4.94
C ALA A 20 -8.13 -20.81 -4.86
N ILE A 21 -8.28 -19.72 -5.61
CA ILE A 21 -7.46 -18.53 -5.46
C ILE A 21 -7.89 -17.96 -4.11
N GLY A 22 -7.34 -18.50 -3.03
CA GLY A 22 -7.41 -17.87 -1.73
C GLY A 22 -6.85 -16.47 -1.92
N ALA A 23 -7.64 -15.45 -1.57
CA ALA A 23 -7.16 -14.08 -1.58
C ALA A 23 -5.84 -14.03 -0.81
N ALA A 24 -4.77 -13.58 -1.48
CA ALA A 24 -3.45 -13.53 -0.87
C ALA A 24 -3.55 -12.69 0.42
N LYS A 25 -3.14 -13.27 1.54
CA LYS A 25 -3.23 -12.63 2.85
C LYS A 25 -1.98 -11.81 3.10
N SER A 26 -2.16 -10.61 3.63
CA SER A 26 -1.09 -9.82 4.23
C SER A 26 0.14 -9.71 3.30
N PHE A 27 1.29 -10.23 3.72
CA PHE A 27 2.55 -10.15 2.97
C PHE A 27 2.93 -11.48 2.28
N ASP A 28 2.03 -12.47 2.24
CA ASP A 28 2.31 -13.79 1.68
C ASP A 28 2.77 -13.72 0.21
N GLY A 29 3.89 -14.38 -0.10
CA GLY A 29 4.46 -14.43 -1.45
C GLY A 29 5.08 -13.11 -1.95
N ILE A 30 5.13 -12.05 -1.12
CA ILE A 30 5.88 -10.85 -1.45
C ILE A 30 7.38 -11.15 -1.26
N THR A 31 8.18 -10.68 -2.21
CA THR A 31 9.64 -10.76 -2.17
C THR A 31 10.23 -9.38 -2.42
N CYS A 32 11.53 -9.20 -2.15
CA CYS A 32 12.22 -7.95 -2.47
C CYS A 32 12.36 -7.65 -3.97
N LYS A 33 11.90 -8.56 -4.84
CA LYS A 33 11.81 -8.35 -6.30
C LYS A 33 10.39 -8.04 -6.77
N SER A 34 9.40 -8.12 -5.88
CA SER A 34 8.01 -7.84 -6.20
C SER A 34 7.80 -6.34 -6.43
N ASP A 35 6.85 -6.00 -7.28
CA ASP A 35 6.23 -4.67 -7.26
C ASP A 35 5.35 -4.57 -6.00
N ILE A 36 5.95 -4.12 -4.90
CA ILE A 36 5.34 -4.12 -3.56
C ILE A 36 4.01 -3.35 -3.53
N PRO A 37 3.91 -2.11 -4.06
CA PRO A 37 2.64 -1.39 -4.12
C PRO A 37 1.53 -2.21 -4.79
N SER A 38 1.74 -2.67 -6.02
CA SER A 38 0.73 -3.46 -6.74
C SER A 38 0.44 -4.80 -6.08
N ALA A 39 1.44 -5.42 -5.43
CA ALA A 39 1.26 -6.69 -4.75
C ALA A 39 0.39 -6.57 -3.49
N LEU A 40 0.41 -5.44 -2.80
CA LEU A 40 -0.31 -5.22 -1.53
C LEU A 40 -1.74 -4.75 -1.70
N ILE A 41 -2.04 -3.98 -2.76
CA ILE A 41 -3.40 -3.47 -3.00
C ILE A 41 -4.41 -4.62 -3.08
N GLY A 42 -5.51 -4.50 -2.33
CA GLY A 42 -6.58 -5.49 -2.26
C GLY A 42 -6.35 -6.63 -1.26
N ARG A 43 -5.18 -6.70 -0.61
CA ARG A 43 -4.90 -7.71 0.41
C ARG A 43 -5.46 -7.35 1.77
N HIS A 44 -5.70 -8.38 2.58
CA HIS A 44 -6.08 -8.23 3.98
C HIS A 44 -4.87 -8.07 4.88
N MET A 45 -4.80 -7.01 5.68
CA MET A 45 -3.70 -6.85 6.64
C MET A 45 -3.90 -7.72 7.88
N PRO A 46 -2.80 -8.17 8.51
CA PRO A 46 -2.87 -9.07 9.64
C PRO A 46 -3.31 -8.32 10.90
N ASN A 47 -4.33 -8.83 11.59
CA ASN A 47 -4.76 -8.33 12.90
C ASN A 47 -4.18 -9.23 14.02
N GLU A 48 -2.86 -9.23 14.15
CA GLU A 48 -2.15 -9.97 15.20
C GLU A 48 -1.03 -9.10 15.80
N ARG A 49 -0.31 -9.61 16.81
CA ARG A 49 0.80 -8.85 17.43
C ARG A 49 1.87 -8.56 16.38
N VAL A 50 2.28 -7.29 16.27
CA VAL A 50 3.33 -6.81 15.35
C VAL A 50 4.57 -7.70 15.36
N VAL A 51 5.09 -8.04 16.55
CA VAL A 51 6.28 -8.91 16.69
C VAL A 51 6.11 -10.30 16.04
N ALA A 52 4.89 -10.83 15.98
CA ALA A 52 4.62 -12.10 15.31
C ALA A 52 4.54 -11.94 13.79
N ILE A 53 4.03 -10.81 13.31
CA ILE A 53 3.98 -10.45 11.88
C ILE A 53 5.41 -10.28 11.36
N GLU A 54 6.23 -9.48 12.05
CA GLU A 54 7.63 -9.23 11.67
C GLU A 54 8.45 -10.53 11.62
N GLU A 55 8.36 -11.38 12.65
CA GLU A 55 9.07 -12.66 12.67
C GLU A 55 8.63 -13.58 11.50
N ARG A 56 7.32 -13.63 11.20
CA ARG A 56 6.78 -14.43 10.09
C ARG A 56 7.33 -13.99 8.73
N TYR A 57 7.52 -12.68 8.54
CA TYR A 57 7.95 -12.09 7.27
C TYR A 57 9.38 -11.54 7.32
N LYS A 58 10.25 -12.08 8.19
CA LYS A 58 11.66 -11.66 8.31
C LYS A 58 12.46 -11.77 7.01
N SER A 59 12.05 -12.62 6.07
CA SER A 59 12.71 -12.78 4.77
C SER A 59 12.62 -11.54 3.88
N ILE A 60 11.65 -10.65 4.14
CA ILE A 60 11.49 -9.36 3.47
C ILE A 60 11.85 -8.19 4.39
N ASP A 61 12.54 -8.44 5.51
CA ASP A 61 12.95 -7.41 6.48
C ASP A 61 11.77 -6.50 6.88
N LEU A 62 10.61 -7.13 7.12
CA LEU A 62 9.37 -6.45 7.47
C LEU A 62 9.50 -5.81 8.85
N LYS A 63 9.16 -4.53 8.97
CA LYS A 63 9.15 -3.81 10.24
C LYS A 63 7.99 -2.82 10.31
N ASP A 64 7.27 -2.82 11.42
CA ASP A 64 6.25 -1.82 11.72
C ASP A 64 6.91 -0.48 12.05
N LEU A 65 6.42 0.57 11.41
CA LEU A 65 6.86 1.95 11.64
C LEU A 65 5.75 2.79 12.27
N GLY A 66 4.58 2.21 12.53
CA GLY A 66 3.47 2.83 13.23
C GLY A 66 2.19 2.89 12.40
N THR A 67 1.09 3.19 13.09
CA THR A 67 -0.24 3.30 12.50
C THR A 67 -0.92 4.57 13.00
N TYR A 68 -1.62 5.24 12.09
CA TYR A 68 -2.42 6.42 12.38
C TYR A 68 -3.88 6.11 12.03
N GLY A 69 -4.74 6.12 13.05
CA GLY A 69 -6.18 6.00 12.86
C GLY A 69 -6.75 7.31 12.31
N MET A 70 -7.59 7.21 11.29
CA MET A 70 -8.18 8.38 10.64
C MET A 70 -9.70 8.31 10.83
N GLU A 71 -10.22 9.33 11.48
CA GLU A 71 -11.65 9.44 11.73
C GLU A 71 -12.40 9.73 10.43
N SER A 72 -13.52 9.06 10.24
CA SER A 72 -14.46 9.29 9.15
C SER A 72 -15.86 8.96 9.65
N ASP A 73 -16.88 9.65 9.13
CA ASP A 73 -18.29 9.47 9.52
C ASP A 73 -18.77 8.03 9.27
N GLY A 74 -18.51 7.14 10.24
CA GLY A 74 -18.98 5.74 10.25
C GLY A 74 -18.18 4.73 9.41
N ASP A 75 -17.12 5.14 8.70
CA ASP A 75 -16.27 4.23 7.90
C ASP A 75 -14.77 4.55 8.07
N PRO A 76 -14.22 4.31 9.28
CA PRO A 76 -12.84 4.65 9.60
C PRO A 76 -11.86 3.93 8.67
N TRP A 77 -10.74 4.58 8.44
CA TRP A 77 -9.62 4.04 7.69
C TRP A 77 -8.34 4.29 8.48
N SER A 78 -7.29 3.55 8.16
CA SER A 78 -6.00 3.66 8.82
C SER A 78 -4.91 3.96 7.79
N LEU A 79 -3.89 4.69 8.24
CA LEU A 79 -2.64 4.86 7.52
C LEU A 79 -1.57 4.09 8.29
N MET A 80 -1.05 3.02 7.71
CA MET A 80 -0.02 2.18 8.32
C MET A 80 1.32 2.42 7.62
N SER A 81 2.40 2.58 8.37
CA SER A 81 3.75 2.63 7.82
C SER A 81 4.48 1.31 8.09
N TRP A 82 5.03 0.72 7.03
CA TRP A 82 5.82 -0.51 7.09
C TRP A 82 7.14 -0.32 6.34
N GLN A 83 8.23 -0.81 6.91
CA GLN A 83 9.44 -1.08 6.14
C GLN A 83 9.31 -2.46 5.48
N ILE A 84 9.57 -2.54 4.18
CA ILE A 84 9.64 -3.79 3.43
C ILE A 84 10.90 -3.74 2.56
N CYS A 85 11.79 -4.71 2.74
CA CYS A 85 13.06 -4.82 2.02
C CYS A 85 13.91 -3.53 2.12
N GLY A 86 13.90 -2.91 3.30
CA GLY A 86 14.65 -1.68 3.58
C GLY A 86 14.03 -0.38 3.05
N ARG A 87 12.83 -0.42 2.45
CA ARG A 87 12.10 0.78 2.01
C ARG A 87 10.82 0.96 2.81
N GLU A 88 10.49 2.20 3.18
CA GLU A 88 9.23 2.55 3.80
C GLU A 88 8.08 2.61 2.78
N TYR A 89 6.93 2.06 3.18
CA TYR A 89 5.66 2.06 2.46
C TYR A 89 4.55 2.50 3.39
N PHE A 90 3.71 3.41 2.89
CA PHE A 90 2.45 3.76 3.53
C PHE A 90 1.31 3.01 2.87
N LEU A 91 0.49 2.35 3.68
CA LEU A 91 -0.69 1.61 3.25
C LEU A 91 -1.91 2.37 3.77
N LEU A 92 -2.82 2.71 2.88
CA LEU A 92 -4.17 3.12 3.28
C LEU A 92 -5.03 1.87 3.37
N GLU A 93 -5.59 1.62 4.54
CA GLU A 93 -6.43 0.48 4.79
C GLU A 93 -7.84 0.93 5.17
N ARG A 94 -8.85 0.28 4.60
CA ARG A 94 -10.25 0.44 5.00
C ARG A 94 -10.91 -0.93 5.04
N ARG A 95 -11.52 -1.25 6.19
CA ARG A 95 -12.15 -2.56 6.48
C ARG A 95 -11.17 -3.71 6.27
N GLU A 96 -9.99 -3.58 6.88
CA GLU A 96 -8.90 -4.56 6.83
C GLU A 96 -8.30 -4.80 5.44
N ILE A 97 -8.71 -4.05 4.42
CA ILE A 97 -8.25 -4.20 3.03
C ILE A 97 -7.41 -2.99 2.64
N VAL A 98 -6.20 -3.24 2.13
CA VAL A 98 -5.34 -2.21 1.56
C VAL A 98 -6.00 -1.63 0.30
N LYS A 99 -6.25 -0.32 0.31
CA LYS A 99 -6.88 0.42 -0.79
C LYS A 99 -5.86 1.07 -1.71
N ASP A 100 -4.75 1.53 -1.15
CA ASP A 100 -3.68 2.17 -1.89
C ASP A 100 -2.37 2.06 -1.14
N VAL A 101 -1.25 2.16 -1.86
CA VAL A 101 0.09 2.02 -1.31
C VAL A 101 1.01 3.08 -1.90
N LEU A 102 1.67 3.80 -1.01
CA LEU A 102 2.68 4.80 -1.35
C LEU A 102 4.06 4.30 -0.96
N SER A 103 4.96 4.15 -1.93
CA SER A 103 6.37 3.89 -1.65
C SER A 103 7.12 5.18 -1.38
N SER A 104 8.00 5.17 -0.40
CA SER A 104 8.98 6.23 -0.23
C SER A 104 9.83 6.40 -1.50
N PRO A 105 10.02 7.63 -2.02
CA PRO A 105 10.83 7.87 -3.21
C PRO A 105 12.31 7.55 -2.97
N SER A 106 12.81 7.68 -1.73
CA SER A 106 14.23 7.44 -1.42
C SER A 106 14.51 5.95 -1.17
N PRO A 107 15.42 5.30 -1.93
CA PRO A 107 15.67 3.86 -1.84
C PRO A 107 16.47 3.38 -0.62
N LYS A 108 17.24 4.26 0.00
CA LYS A 108 18.21 3.92 1.05
C LYS A 108 18.24 5.08 2.06
N GLU A 109 18.01 4.76 3.32
CA GLU A 109 18.18 5.61 4.51
C GLU A 109 17.19 6.77 4.72
N ASN A 110 16.40 6.62 5.79
CA ASN A 110 15.77 7.64 6.64
C ASN A 110 15.06 8.84 5.97
N PRO A 111 14.30 8.71 4.87
CA PRO A 111 13.16 9.61 4.74
C PRO A 111 12.21 9.29 5.89
N LYS A 112 12.00 10.20 6.84
CA LYS A 112 10.91 10.03 7.80
C LYS A 112 9.66 10.51 7.11
N ALA A 113 8.81 9.58 6.73
CA ALA A 113 7.52 9.95 6.21
C ALA A 113 6.73 10.68 7.32
N GLN A 114 6.11 11.78 6.98
CA GLN A 114 5.33 12.59 7.92
C GLN A 114 3.95 12.86 7.34
N ILE A 115 2.96 12.73 8.21
CA ILE A 115 1.64 13.29 8.00
C ILE A 115 1.75 14.79 8.29
N VAL A 116 1.35 15.60 7.33
CA VAL A 116 1.52 17.05 7.38
C VAL A 116 0.30 17.75 6.81
N SER A 117 0.12 19.01 7.19
CA SER A 117 -0.75 19.95 6.46
C SER A 117 0.09 20.70 5.43
N CYS A 118 -0.47 20.98 4.26
CA CYS A 118 0.25 21.71 3.22
C CYS A 118 -0.60 22.82 2.60
N VAL A 119 0.08 23.93 2.29
CA VAL A 119 -0.39 25.00 1.41
C VAL A 119 0.15 24.69 0.01
N VAL A 120 -0.74 24.67 -0.97
CA VAL A 120 -0.43 24.32 -2.36
C VAL A 120 -0.76 25.51 -3.27
N ASP A 121 0.25 26.07 -3.95
CA ASP A 121 0.17 27.33 -4.71
C ASP A 121 -0.49 28.49 -3.94
N GLY A 122 -0.18 28.61 -2.65
CA GLY A 122 -0.76 29.65 -1.78
C GLY A 122 -2.20 29.39 -1.34
N SER A 123 -2.87 28.35 -1.86
CA SER A 123 -4.19 27.93 -1.38
C SER A 123 -4.03 27.00 -0.18
N ASN A 124 -4.60 27.40 0.96
CA ASN A 124 -4.68 26.52 2.10
C ASN A 124 -5.70 25.40 1.83
N SER A 125 -5.43 24.20 2.32
CA SER A 125 -6.38 23.08 2.30
C SER A 125 -6.41 22.44 3.68
N PHE A 126 -7.60 21.99 4.10
CA PHE A 126 -7.74 21.15 5.29
C PHE A 126 -7.44 19.67 4.99
N ASP A 127 -6.88 19.39 3.82
CA ASP A 127 -6.54 18.05 3.38
C ASP A 127 -5.30 17.55 4.14
N THR A 128 -5.28 16.25 4.41
CA THR A 128 -4.10 15.59 4.97
C THR A 128 -3.15 15.20 3.84
N PHE A 129 -1.85 15.43 4.05
CA PHE A 129 -0.80 15.05 3.11
C PHE A 129 0.21 14.12 3.77
N VAL A 130 0.84 13.30 2.93
CA VAL A 130 2.08 12.60 3.26
C VAL A 130 3.23 13.28 2.52
N THR A 131 4.31 13.57 3.23
CA THR A 131 5.58 13.97 2.63
C THR A 131 6.71 13.10 3.19
N PHE A 132 7.74 12.88 2.39
CA PHE A 132 8.97 12.22 2.84
C PHE A 132 10.03 13.29 3.10
N ILE A 133 10.58 13.30 4.31
CA ILE A 133 11.50 14.34 4.75
C ILE A 133 12.92 13.78 4.76
N PRO A 134 13.88 14.41 4.04
CA PRO A 134 15.28 14.05 4.20
C PRO A 134 15.72 14.26 5.64
N SER A 135 16.75 13.54 6.07
CA SER A 135 17.27 13.58 7.45
C SER A 135 17.72 14.97 7.92
N GLU A 136 17.94 15.92 7.00
CA GLU A 136 18.23 17.31 7.33
C GLU A 136 17.01 18.02 7.95
N GLU A 137 17.14 18.38 9.23
CA GLU A 137 16.15 19.13 9.99
C GLU A 137 16.10 20.61 9.55
N LYS A 138 15.43 20.88 8.43
CA LYS A 138 15.01 22.24 8.08
C LYS A 138 13.80 22.64 8.93
N PRO A 139 13.76 23.87 9.49
CA PRO A 139 12.64 24.34 10.31
C PRO A 139 11.34 24.42 9.49
N TRP A 140 10.22 24.28 10.17
CA TRP A 140 8.88 24.43 9.61
C TRP A 140 8.36 25.88 9.72
N PRO A 141 7.43 26.32 8.84
CA PRO A 141 6.97 25.62 7.64
C PRO A 141 8.07 25.60 6.56
N ARG A 142 8.03 24.62 5.66
CA ARG A 142 9.08 24.47 4.63
C ARG A 142 8.54 23.97 3.30
N THR A 143 9.23 24.36 2.23
CA THR A 143 8.98 23.83 0.90
C THR A 143 9.42 22.36 0.83
N VAL A 144 8.55 21.51 0.28
CA VAL A 144 8.83 20.08 0.07
C VAL A 144 8.84 19.76 -1.42
N GLU A 145 9.69 18.82 -1.82
CA GLU A 145 9.80 18.39 -3.22
C GLU A 145 8.61 17.53 -3.66
N HIS A 146 8.11 16.69 -2.75
CA HIS A 146 7.03 15.77 -3.04
C HIS A 146 6.05 15.70 -1.87
N ALA A 147 4.77 15.87 -2.17
CA ALA A 147 3.68 15.57 -1.25
C ALA A 147 2.58 14.79 -1.97
N TRP A 148 1.91 13.93 -1.23
CA TRP A 148 0.76 13.16 -1.68
C TRP A 148 -0.43 13.55 -0.83
N ARG A 149 -1.46 14.09 -1.47
CA ARG A 149 -2.75 14.32 -0.82
C ARG A 149 -3.42 12.98 -0.54
N ILE A 150 -4.01 12.83 0.64
CA ILE A 150 -4.89 11.71 0.93
C ILE A 150 -6.33 12.14 0.64
N ASN A 151 -7.02 11.39 -0.21
CA ASN A 151 -8.47 11.53 -0.38
C ASN A 151 -9.17 10.55 0.58
N ASP A 152 -9.78 11.09 1.63
CA ASP A 152 -10.49 10.35 2.68
C ASP A 152 -11.71 9.55 2.16
N LYS A 153 -12.42 10.09 1.15
CA LYS A 153 -13.59 9.44 0.56
C LYS A 153 -13.20 8.20 -0.22
N THR A 154 -12.17 8.32 -1.07
CA THR A 154 -11.72 7.23 -1.94
C THR A 154 -10.63 6.35 -1.32
N VAL A 155 -10.01 6.80 -0.22
CA VAL A 155 -8.88 6.14 0.45
C VAL A 155 -7.73 5.92 -0.52
N LYS A 156 -7.26 7.02 -1.13
CA LYS A 156 -6.20 7.02 -2.15
C LYS A 156 -5.21 8.14 -1.95
N PHE A 157 -3.98 7.90 -2.36
CA PHE A 157 -2.95 8.91 -2.51
C PHE A 157 -3.07 9.60 -3.87
N SER A 158 -2.78 10.89 -3.92
CA SER A 158 -2.66 11.65 -5.16
C SER A 158 -1.46 12.57 -5.07
N LYS A 159 -0.47 12.33 -5.92
CA LYS A 159 0.74 13.16 -5.97
C LYS A 159 0.36 14.59 -6.37
N VAL A 160 0.92 15.56 -5.68
CA VAL A 160 0.85 16.96 -6.09
C VAL A 160 1.94 17.19 -7.14
N GLU A 161 1.54 17.62 -8.34
CA GLU A 161 2.45 17.81 -9.48
C GLU A 161 2.47 19.26 -9.96
N GLY A 162 3.66 19.77 -10.27
CA GLY A 162 3.84 21.07 -10.95
C GLY A 162 3.45 22.30 -10.11
N LYS A 163 3.51 22.19 -8.78
CA LYS A 163 3.03 23.22 -7.84
C LYS A 163 4.06 23.51 -6.77
N GLU A 164 3.98 24.70 -6.18
CA GLU A 164 4.72 25.01 -4.96
C GLU A 164 3.99 24.42 -3.76
N ILE A 165 4.70 23.68 -2.91
CA ILE A 165 4.15 22.96 -1.77
C ILE A 165 4.92 23.36 -0.52
N VAL A 166 4.24 24.02 0.40
CA VAL A 166 4.80 24.39 1.72
C VAL A 166 4.02 23.63 2.78
N CYS A 167 4.71 22.78 3.54
CA CYS A 167 4.07 21.95 4.56
C CYS A 167 4.45 22.36 5.97
N ASN A 168 3.66 21.90 6.93
CA ASN A 168 3.82 22.03 8.37
C ASN A 168 3.32 20.74 9.03
N PRO A 169 3.97 20.22 10.09
CA PRO A 169 3.56 19.00 10.76
C PRO A 169 2.27 19.19 11.55
#